data_AF-A0A2A4G7Y9-F1
#
_entry.id   AF-A0A2A4G7Y9-F1
#
_cell.length_a   1.000
_cell.length_b   1.000
_cell.length_c   1.000
_cell.angle_alpha   90.00
_cell.angle_beta   90.00
_cell.angle_gamma   90.00
#
_symmetry.space_group_name_H-M   'P 1'
#
loop_
_entity.id
_entity.type
_entity.pdbx_description
1 polymer ?
#
loop_
_entity_poly.entity_id
_entity_poly.type
_entity_poly.pdbx_seq_one_letter_code
_entity_poly.pdbx_strand_id
1 'polypeptide(L)'
;MKKLLRIGLRLLGVLVLLLLIVVFVSVEKIETDPYFESQYYENTQARLADIKTNLNLETAPLEVGFAAIDITPKLTEGPENPLSGSFKQVRLAGYGDGQMATGTHDSLMAKATALKVGAEVTILVSGDLLLIPENVVDNIMERLRETSGIKREQLFFGATHTHASIGNIVPGYIGKQFGGDYQEGMVDWLGQQFSKVILAALDDLKPSKMGYGHTKIPQLIRNRIIGETGRLHDQLDVVRLEQIGGKKGIIGIFGAHATSISTWNSEFSGDYPGAYQRALLQKGWDHSQFFAGTVGSHSNKGEGKRFEKIERMAQILADSTQRIALRTPLDSLVTSARISLPLEIPKIQAIKIADSYRLAPWLANKIMPERKAHYLQALRLNGLIWHTSPVELSGEFGIDMNNALENAGYSSVITSFNGQYLGYSVPGKYYYYDTYETALMGWFGPSMGEYIMELNYSLANLLTESRH
;
A
#
# COMPACT_ATOMS: atom_id res chain seq x y z
N MET A 1 31.09 -57.74 -11.74
CA MET A 1 29.90 -57.27 -10.97
C MET A 1 30.22 -56.56 -9.65
N LYS A 2 30.93 -57.17 -8.67
CA LYS A 2 31.15 -56.57 -7.33
C LYS A 2 31.86 -55.19 -7.31
N LYS A 3 32.81 -54.95 -8.22
CA LYS A 3 33.55 -53.66 -8.33
C LYS A 3 32.67 -52.52 -8.85
N LEU A 4 31.88 -52.78 -9.89
CA LEU A 4 30.93 -51.80 -10.47
C LEU A 4 29.81 -51.46 -9.48
N LEU A 5 29.29 -52.46 -8.76
CA LEU A 5 28.30 -52.24 -7.70
C LEU A 5 28.87 -51.36 -6.56
N ARG A 6 30.12 -51.60 -6.14
CA ARG A 6 30.78 -50.79 -5.11
C ARG A 6 31.04 -49.35 -5.57
N ILE A 7 31.39 -49.14 -6.85
CA ILE A 7 31.53 -47.80 -7.43
C ILE A 7 30.16 -47.11 -7.49
N GLY A 8 29.12 -47.80 -7.96
CA GLY A 8 27.75 -47.28 -8.01
C GLY A 8 27.22 -46.86 -6.64
N LEU A 9 27.42 -47.69 -5.61
CA LEU A 9 27.03 -47.36 -4.23
C LEU A 9 27.80 -46.16 -3.66
N ARG A 10 29.08 -46.00 -4.00
CA ARG A 10 29.87 -44.82 -3.59
C ARG A 10 29.38 -43.55 -4.28
N LEU A 11 29.11 -43.63 -5.59
CA LEU A 11 28.55 -42.50 -6.35
C LEU A 11 27.18 -42.11 -5.81
N LEU A 12 26.32 -43.08 -5.50
CA LEU A 12 25.03 -42.84 -4.87
C LEU A 12 25.20 -42.20 -3.49
N GLY A 13 26.11 -42.71 -2.66
CA GLY A 13 26.40 -42.13 -1.34
C GLY A 13 26.90 -40.68 -1.41
N VAL A 14 27.78 -40.37 -2.38
CA VAL A 14 28.23 -38.99 -2.63
C VAL A 14 27.07 -38.11 -3.09
N LEU A 15 26.22 -38.60 -4.01
CA LEU A 15 25.05 -37.85 -4.48
C LEU A 15 24.07 -37.55 -3.34
N VAL A 16 23.79 -38.54 -2.49
CA VAL A 16 22.92 -38.36 -1.30
C VAL A 16 23.55 -37.36 -0.33
N LEU A 17 24.85 -37.45 -0.06
CA LEU A 17 25.54 -36.49 0.81
C LEU A 17 25.48 -35.07 0.24
N LEU A 18 25.71 -34.90 -1.07
CA LEU A 18 25.59 -33.60 -1.73
C LEU A 18 24.16 -33.06 -1.64
N LEU A 19 23.14 -33.90 -1.83
CA LEU A 19 21.74 -33.50 -1.69
C LEU A 19 21.43 -33.06 -0.25
N LEU A 20 21.92 -33.79 0.75
CA LEU A 20 21.74 -33.43 2.17
C LEU A 20 22.43 -32.10 2.51
N ILE A 21 23.63 -31.86 1.98
CA ILE A 21 24.33 -30.57 2.13
C ILE A 21 23.50 -29.46 1.48
N VAL A 22 23.01 -29.66 0.26
CA VAL A 22 22.17 -28.66 -0.44
C VAL A 22 20.92 -28.34 0.37
N VAL A 23 20.21 -29.35 0.89
CA VAL A 23 19.03 -29.12 1.75
C VAL A 23 19.42 -28.36 3.01
N PHE A 24 20.49 -28.77 3.69
CA PHE A 24 20.95 -28.15 4.92
C PHE A 24 21.30 -26.66 4.76
N VAL A 25 21.95 -26.27 3.64
CA VAL A 25 22.30 -24.86 3.37
C VAL A 25 21.17 -24.05 2.75
N SER A 26 20.10 -24.71 2.28
CA SER A 26 18.95 -24.06 1.65
C SER A 26 17.79 -23.81 2.61
N VAL A 27 17.87 -24.33 3.84
CA VAL A 27 16.80 -24.24 4.84
C VAL A 27 17.33 -23.63 6.13
N GLU A 28 16.60 -22.64 6.66
CA GLU A 28 16.88 -22.01 7.95
C GLU A 28 15.66 -22.09 8.85
N LYS A 29 15.87 -21.90 10.17
CA LYS A 29 14.75 -21.79 11.11
C LYS A 29 14.04 -20.44 10.96
N ILE A 30 12.76 -20.42 11.28
CA ILE A 30 12.03 -19.17 11.48
C ILE A 30 12.59 -18.49 12.74
N GLU A 31 12.91 -17.20 12.62
CA GLU A 31 13.42 -16.37 13.70
C GLU A 31 12.25 -15.93 14.57
N THR A 32 12.33 -16.25 15.86
CA THR A 32 11.33 -15.92 16.89
C THR A 32 11.92 -15.09 18.02
N ASP A 33 13.18 -14.67 17.87
CA ASP A 33 13.85 -13.84 18.86
C ASP A 33 13.14 -12.48 18.96
N PRO A 34 13.13 -11.84 20.15
CA PRO A 34 12.49 -10.55 20.31
C PRO A 34 13.09 -9.50 19.37
N TYR A 35 12.25 -8.84 18.58
CA TYR A 35 12.72 -7.91 17.55
C TYR A 35 13.49 -6.71 18.15
N PHE A 36 13.20 -6.31 19.38
CA PHE A 36 13.85 -5.19 20.07
C PHE A 36 15.31 -5.48 20.51
N GLU A 37 15.78 -6.73 20.40
CA GLU A 37 17.18 -7.12 20.63
C GLU A 37 18.00 -7.21 19.33
N SER A 38 17.38 -6.89 18.18
CA SER A 38 17.98 -7.07 16.86
C SER A 38 18.74 -5.83 16.38
N GLN A 39 19.71 -6.06 15.49
CA GLN A 39 20.47 -4.96 14.88
C GLN A 39 19.60 -4.03 14.01
N TYR A 40 18.62 -4.59 13.28
CA TYR A 40 17.75 -3.77 12.42
C TYR A 40 16.88 -2.83 13.25
N TYR A 41 16.47 -3.27 14.44
CA TYR A 41 15.74 -2.44 15.39
C TYR A 41 16.63 -1.33 15.94
N GLU A 42 17.82 -1.65 16.44
CA GLU A 42 18.77 -0.65 16.93
C GLU A 42 19.07 0.43 15.87
N ASN A 43 19.32 0.00 14.63
CA ASN A 43 19.59 0.90 13.51
C ASN A 43 18.39 1.81 13.22
N THR A 44 17.17 1.26 13.27
CA THR A 44 15.94 2.03 13.01
C THR A 44 15.64 3.01 14.14
N GLN A 45 15.87 2.62 15.40
CA GLN A 45 15.73 3.51 16.55
C GLN A 45 16.74 4.66 16.51
N ALA A 46 17.98 4.41 16.08
CA ALA A 46 18.99 5.46 15.89
C ALA A 46 18.54 6.48 14.84
N ARG A 47 17.98 6.03 13.71
CA ARG A 47 17.40 6.92 12.67
C ARG A 47 16.20 7.71 13.21
N LEU A 48 15.35 7.08 14.00
CA LEU A 48 14.20 7.75 14.62
C LEU A 48 14.64 8.86 15.59
N ALA A 49 15.70 8.61 16.38
CA ALA A 49 16.26 9.60 17.28
C ALA A 49 16.82 10.82 16.52
N ASP A 50 17.46 10.61 15.36
CA ASP A 50 17.94 11.70 14.48
C ASP A 50 16.78 12.47 13.82
N ILE A 51 15.71 11.80 13.44
CA ILE A 51 14.50 12.49 12.94
C ILE A 51 13.91 13.39 14.02
N LYS A 52 13.84 12.90 15.26
CA LYS A 52 13.27 13.65 16.39
C LYS A 52 13.98 14.98 16.62
N THR A 53 15.30 15.06 16.44
CA THR A 53 16.06 16.31 16.67
C THR A 53 15.80 17.36 15.59
N ASN A 54 15.38 16.93 14.40
CA ASN A 54 15.14 17.78 13.24
C ASN A 54 13.64 18.01 12.94
N LEU A 55 12.75 17.40 13.70
CA LEU A 55 11.31 17.53 13.50
C LEU A 55 10.84 18.93 13.86
N ASN A 56 10.22 19.61 12.90
CA ASN A 56 9.63 20.92 13.10
C ASN A 56 8.13 20.87 12.80
N LEU A 57 7.34 21.49 13.69
CA LEU A 57 5.92 21.71 13.47
C LEU A 57 5.75 23.13 12.93
N GLU A 58 5.19 23.25 11.73
CA GLU A 58 4.93 24.54 11.10
C GLU A 58 3.42 24.81 11.10
N THR A 59 3.01 26.00 11.55
CA THR A 59 1.62 26.44 11.44
C THR A 59 1.53 27.59 10.44
N ALA A 60 0.85 27.36 9.33
CA ALA A 60 0.75 28.33 8.25
C ALA A 60 -0.58 28.17 7.48
N PRO A 61 -0.96 29.14 6.63
CA PRO A 61 -2.05 28.97 5.69
C PRO A 61 -1.83 27.74 4.79
N LEU A 62 -2.88 26.95 4.60
CA LEU A 62 -2.88 25.79 3.73
C LEU A 62 -3.07 26.20 2.26
N GLU A 63 -2.25 25.66 1.38
CA GLU A 63 -2.54 25.58 -0.06
C GLU A 63 -2.74 24.11 -0.47
N VAL A 64 -3.70 23.88 -1.37
CA VAL A 64 -3.99 22.54 -1.91
C VAL A 64 -4.08 22.61 -3.42
N GLY A 65 -3.52 21.61 -4.09
CA GLY A 65 -3.64 21.42 -5.53
C GLY A 65 -4.06 19.99 -5.87
N PHE A 66 -4.88 19.85 -6.91
CA PHE A 66 -5.49 18.57 -7.28
C PHE A 66 -5.24 18.23 -8.74
N ALA A 67 -4.83 16.99 -8.99
CA ALA A 67 -4.74 16.44 -10.33
C ALA A 67 -5.18 14.97 -10.39
N ALA A 68 -5.71 14.58 -11.54
CA ALA A 68 -6.04 13.21 -11.89
C ALA A 68 -5.67 12.97 -13.35
N ILE A 69 -5.22 11.76 -13.66
CA ILE A 69 -4.87 11.34 -15.03
C ILE A 69 -5.32 9.90 -15.25
N ASP A 70 -5.80 9.60 -16.46
CA ASP A 70 -6.16 8.25 -16.87
C ASP A 70 -4.89 7.41 -17.05
N ILE A 71 -4.84 6.26 -16.39
CA ILE A 71 -3.76 5.27 -16.47
C ILE A 71 -4.27 3.92 -17.00
N THR A 72 -5.38 3.90 -17.73
CA THR A 72 -5.90 2.70 -18.37
C THR A 72 -5.07 2.34 -19.61
N PRO A 73 -4.42 1.16 -19.65
CA PRO A 73 -3.68 0.74 -20.82
C PRO A 73 -4.60 0.55 -22.03
N LYS A 74 -4.20 1.07 -23.19
CA LYS A 74 -4.89 0.81 -24.45
C LYS A 74 -4.41 -0.52 -25.05
N LEU A 75 -5.30 -1.49 -25.13
CA LEU A 75 -5.02 -2.76 -25.83
C LEU A 75 -5.04 -2.55 -27.35
N THR A 76 -4.04 -3.06 -28.06
CA THR A 76 -3.90 -2.89 -29.52
C THR A 76 -3.53 -4.19 -30.24
N GLU A 77 -4.08 -4.39 -31.43
CA GLU A 77 -3.64 -5.44 -32.37
C GLU A 77 -2.44 -5.00 -33.22
N GLY A 78 -2.17 -3.69 -33.26
CA GLY A 78 -1.07 -3.08 -34.03
C GLY A 78 0.29 -3.10 -33.31
N PRO A 79 1.25 -2.27 -33.75
CA PRO A 79 2.51 -2.10 -33.02
C PRO A 79 2.26 -1.50 -31.63
N GLU A 80 3.00 -1.98 -30.64
CA GLU A 80 2.99 -1.42 -29.29
C GLU A 80 3.66 -0.04 -29.30
N ASN A 81 3.15 0.86 -28.47
CA ASN A 81 3.77 2.14 -28.20
C ASN A 81 3.60 2.46 -26.70
N PRO A 82 4.53 1.99 -25.86
CA PRO A 82 4.46 2.23 -24.42
C PRO A 82 4.42 3.72 -24.07
N LEU A 83 5.07 4.60 -24.82
CA LEU A 83 5.06 6.06 -24.56
C LEU A 83 3.64 6.66 -24.63
N SER A 84 2.76 6.07 -25.44
CA SER A 84 1.35 6.46 -25.54
C SER A 84 0.40 5.54 -24.77
N GLY A 85 0.92 4.64 -23.92
CA GLY A 85 0.12 3.68 -23.16
C GLY A 85 -0.53 2.58 -23.99
N SER A 86 0.02 2.24 -25.17
CA SER A 86 -0.54 1.23 -26.07
C SER A 86 0.24 -0.08 -26.00
N PHE A 87 -0.43 -1.17 -25.62
CA PHE A 87 0.17 -2.49 -25.36
C PHE A 87 -0.62 -3.60 -26.05
N LYS A 88 0.01 -4.68 -26.50
CA LYS A 88 -0.69 -5.81 -27.12
C LYS A 88 -1.42 -6.65 -26.08
N GLN A 89 -0.74 -6.88 -24.95
CA GLN A 89 -1.25 -7.74 -23.88
C GLN A 89 -0.84 -7.18 -22.54
N VAL A 90 -1.80 -7.13 -21.63
CA VAL A 90 -1.60 -6.77 -20.23
C VAL A 90 -2.37 -7.78 -19.41
N ARG A 91 -1.80 -8.24 -18.30
CA ARG A 91 -2.50 -9.09 -17.34
C ARG A 91 -3.07 -8.25 -16.20
N LEU A 92 -4.17 -8.72 -15.64
CA LEU A 92 -4.72 -8.16 -14.41
C LEU A 92 -3.86 -8.58 -13.21
N ALA A 93 -3.60 -7.66 -12.28
CA ALA A 93 -2.79 -7.92 -11.10
C ALA A 93 -3.61 -8.45 -9.91
N GLY A 94 -3.03 -9.34 -9.09
CA GLY A 94 -3.53 -9.67 -7.75
C GLY A 94 -4.07 -11.10 -7.56
N TYR A 95 -4.52 -11.75 -8.63
CA TYR A 95 -5.00 -13.14 -8.58
C TYR A 95 -4.08 -14.10 -9.36
N GLY A 96 -3.14 -14.74 -8.65
CA GLY A 96 -2.17 -15.64 -9.27
C GLY A 96 -1.46 -14.95 -10.44
N ASP A 97 -1.16 -15.69 -11.52
CA ASP A 97 -0.47 -15.14 -12.69
C ASP A 97 -1.29 -14.08 -13.47
N GLY A 98 -2.50 -13.76 -13.01
CA GLY A 98 -3.38 -12.74 -13.57
C GLY A 98 -4.11 -13.22 -14.82
N GLN A 99 -5.36 -12.81 -15.01
CA GLN A 99 -6.06 -13.04 -16.28
C GLN A 99 -5.58 -12.05 -17.34
N MET A 100 -5.57 -12.45 -18.62
CA MET A 100 -5.34 -11.51 -19.71
C MET A 100 -6.46 -10.47 -19.74
N ALA A 101 -6.09 -9.19 -19.76
CA ALA A 101 -7.04 -8.11 -19.95
C ALA A 101 -7.64 -8.20 -21.35
N THR A 102 -8.97 -8.14 -21.41
CA THR A 102 -9.78 -8.24 -22.63
C THR A 102 -10.42 -6.92 -23.03
N GLY A 103 -10.40 -5.93 -22.12
CA GLY A 103 -11.05 -4.65 -22.29
C GLY A 103 -11.00 -3.83 -21.02
N THR A 104 -11.85 -2.81 -20.96
CA THR A 104 -11.99 -1.87 -19.84
C THR A 104 -13.45 -1.75 -19.48
N HIS A 105 -13.80 -2.15 -18.25
CA HIS A 105 -15.14 -1.90 -17.71
C HIS A 105 -15.25 -0.44 -17.27
N ASP A 106 -14.25 0.04 -16.54
CA ASP A 106 -14.11 1.43 -16.13
C ASP A 106 -12.65 1.87 -16.06
N SER A 107 -12.39 3.17 -16.31
CA SER A 107 -11.04 3.72 -16.33
C SER A 107 -10.34 3.59 -14.99
N LEU A 108 -9.05 3.26 -15.05
CA LEU A 108 -8.11 3.34 -13.93
C LEU A 108 -7.51 4.74 -13.90
N MET A 109 -7.45 5.36 -12.72
CA MET A 109 -6.95 6.72 -12.54
C MET A 109 -5.73 6.76 -11.61
N ALA A 110 -4.73 7.57 -11.94
CA ALA A 110 -3.73 8.05 -10.99
C ALA A 110 -4.14 9.45 -10.51
N LYS A 111 -3.98 9.72 -9.22
CA LYS A 111 -4.43 10.95 -8.56
C LYS A 111 -3.37 11.46 -7.60
N ALA A 112 -3.22 12.78 -7.57
CA ALA A 112 -2.34 13.46 -6.65
C ALA A 112 -3.04 14.65 -6.00
N THR A 113 -2.85 14.76 -4.69
CA THR A 113 -3.24 15.91 -3.88
C THR A 113 -1.98 16.50 -3.27
N ALA A 114 -1.58 17.69 -3.72
CA ALA A 114 -0.46 18.43 -3.15
C ALA A 114 -0.97 19.29 -1.98
N LEU A 115 -0.28 19.21 -0.84
CA LEU A 115 -0.53 19.99 0.36
C LEU A 115 0.70 20.85 0.62
N LYS A 116 0.51 22.15 0.81
CA LYS A 116 1.58 23.06 1.19
C LYS A 116 1.18 23.87 2.41
N VAL A 117 2.01 23.81 3.44
CA VAL A 117 1.84 24.55 4.70
C VAL A 117 3.15 25.28 4.93
N GLY A 118 3.17 26.58 4.63
CA GLY A 118 4.38 27.39 4.68
C GLY A 118 5.42 26.91 3.66
N ALA A 119 6.58 26.45 4.12
CA ALA A 119 7.63 25.90 3.25
C ALA A 119 7.46 24.39 2.99
N GLU A 120 6.73 23.68 3.84
CA GLU A 120 6.56 22.23 3.73
C GLU A 120 5.58 21.85 2.63
N VAL A 121 6.02 20.99 1.72
CA VAL A 121 5.20 20.40 0.65
C VAL A 121 5.14 18.89 0.83
N THR A 122 3.92 18.36 0.92
CA THR A 122 3.62 16.92 0.95
C THR A 122 2.63 16.57 -0.15
N ILE A 123 2.83 15.48 -0.87
CA ILE A 123 2.00 15.09 -1.99
C ILE A 123 1.46 13.67 -1.75
N LEU A 124 0.13 13.57 -1.65
CA LEU A 124 -0.59 12.32 -1.47
C LEU A 124 -0.90 11.72 -2.84
N VAL A 125 -0.29 10.59 -3.18
CA VAL A 125 -0.37 9.96 -4.50
C VAL A 125 -1.05 8.60 -4.39
N SER A 126 -2.12 8.39 -5.14
CA SER A 126 -2.72 7.06 -5.25
C SER A 126 -3.10 6.71 -6.67
N GLY A 127 -3.16 5.42 -6.98
CA GLY A 127 -3.64 4.90 -8.24
C GLY A 127 -4.68 3.82 -8.06
N ASP A 128 -5.58 3.69 -9.03
CA ASP A 128 -6.43 2.52 -9.21
C ASP A 128 -5.58 1.32 -9.66
N LEU A 129 -4.75 0.83 -8.73
CA LEU A 129 -3.74 -0.20 -8.90
C LEU A 129 -3.79 -1.18 -7.72
N LEU A 130 -3.25 -2.37 -7.91
CA LEU A 130 -2.96 -3.30 -6.83
C LEU A 130 -1.96 -2.67 -5.83
N LEU A 131 -0.87 -2.11 -6.33
CA LEU A 131 0.17 -1.44 -5.57
C LEU A 131 1.02 -0.56 -6.50
N ILE A 132 1.81 0.34 -5.94
CA ILE A 132 2.84 1.09 -6.67
C ILE A 132 4.20 0.49 -6.26
N PRO A 133 4.83 -0.34 -7.11
CA PRO A 133 6.06 -1.04 -6.75
C PRO A 133 7.28 -0.11 -6.82
N GLU A 134 8.37 -0.50 -6.18
CA GLU A 134 9.61 0.29 -6.07
C GLU A 134 10.16 0.73 -7.43
N ASN A 135 10.19 -0.14 -8.44
CA ASN A 135 10.69 0.23 -9.77
C ASN A 135 9.86 1.32 -10.46
N VAL A 136 8.54 1.38 -10.20
CA VAL A 136 7.70 2.49 -10.66
C VAL A 136 8.03 3.75 -9.87
N VAL A 137 8.24 3.64 -8.56
CA VAL A 137 8.65 4.78 -7.72
C VAL A 137 10.02 5.33 -8.14
N ASP A 138 11.00 4.47 -8.39
CA ASP A 138 12.33 4.86 -8.87
C ASP A 138 12.24 5.64 -10.19
N ASN A 139 11.42 5.15 -11.13
CA ASN A 139 11.16 5.83 -12.41
C ASN A 139 10.50 7.21 -12.21
N ILE A 140 9.56 7.32 -11.26
CA ILE A 140 8.95 8.61 -10.87
C ILE A 140 10.01 9.54 -10.29
N MET A 141 10.84 9.04 -9.37
CA MET A 141 11.84 9.86 -8.68
C MET A 141 12.92 10.37 -9.64
N GLU A 142 13.35 9.56 -10.60
CA GLU A 142 14.29 9.98 -11.65
C GLU A 142 13.72 11.17 -12.43
N ARG A 143 12.48 11.07 -12.90
CA ARG A 143 11.80 12.14 -13.66
C ARG A 143 11.54 13.39 -12.84
N LEU A 144 11.16 13.25 -11.57
CA LEU A 144 10.90 14.40 -10.69
C LEU A 144 12.20 15.13 -10.31
N ARG A 145 13.31 14.40 -10.17
CA ARG A 145 14.63 15.00 -9.92
C ARG A 145 15.04 15.95 -11.04
N GLU A 146 14.72 15.61 -12.27
CA GLU A 146 15.04 16.42 -13.45
C GLU A 146 14.15 17.67 -13.59
N THR A 147 12.93 17.65 -13.03
CA THR A 147 11.88 18.62 -13.36
C THR A 147 11.41 19.52 -12.22
N SER A 148 11.47 19.07 -10.96
CA SER A 148 10.87 19.80 -9.82
C SER A 148 11.70 19.80 -8.54
N GLY A 149 12.70 18.90 -8.41
CA GLY A 149 13.48 18.76 -7.19
C GLY A 149 12.72 18.14 -6.01
N ILE A 150 11.51 17.63 -6.23
CA ILE A 150 10.73 16.90 -5.22
C ILE A 150 11.50 15.66 -4.76
N LYS A 151 11.54 15.45 -3.45
CA LYS A 151 12.24 14.33 -2.82
C LYS A 151 11.28 13.20 -2.44
N ARG A 152 11.79 11.97 -2.30
CA ARG A 152 10.99 10.77 -2.02
C ARG A 152 10.21 10.91 -0.71
N GLU A 153 10.78 11.57 0.29
CA GLU A 153 10.17 11.80 1.60
C GLU A 153 8.89 12.64 1.48
N GLN A 154 8.75 13.47 0.43
CA GLN A 154 7.58 14.35 0.24
C GLN A 154 6.40 13.63 -0.38
N LEU A 155 6.62 12.43 -0.94
CA LEU A 155 5.59 11.64 -1.59
C LEU A 155 5.06 10.59 -0.63
N PHE A 156 3.74 10.60 -0.43
CA PHE A 156 3.01 9.60 0.34
C PHE A 156 2.21 8.77 -0.65
N PHE A 157 2.72 7.59 -0.96
CA PHE A 157 2.10 6.72 -1.93
C PHE A 157 1.02 5.85 -1.29
N GLY A 158 0.08 5.42 -2.11
CA GLY A 158 -0.90 4.41 -1.81
C GLY A 158 -1.53 3.87 -3.08
N ALA A 159 -2.47 2.95 -2.91
CA ALA A 159 -3.26 2.41 -4.01
C ALA A 159 -4.67 2.14 -3.53
N THR A 160 -5.63 1.98 -4.44
CA THR A 160 -6.95 1.47 -4.08
C THR A 160 -6.95 -0.02 -3.79
N HIS A 161 -5.88 -0.70 -4.21
CA HIS A 161 -5.69 -2.14 -4.09
C HIS A 161 -6.73 -2.96 -4.86
N THR A 162 -7.18 -2.45 -6.02
CA THR A 162 -8.03 -3.23 -6.94
C THR A 162 -7.24 -4.39 -7.54
N HIS A 163 -7.85 -5.58 -7.56
CA HIS A 163 -7.30 -6.78 -8.20
C HIS A 163 -7.71 -6.91 -9.69
N ALA A 164 -8.29 -5.86 -10.26
CA ALA A 164 -8.65 -5.75 -11.68
C ALA A 164 -7.86 -4.60 -12.36
N SER A 165 -6.63 -4.38 -11.91
CA SER A 165 -5.73 -3.33 -12.42
C SER A 165 -4.55 -3.89 -13.22
N ILE A 166 -3.62 -2.99 -13.57
CA ILE A 166 -2.42 -3.24 -14.37
C ILE A 166 -1.44 -4.19 -13.66
N GLY A 167 -1.15 -5.34 -14.30
CA GLY A 167 -0.04 -6.24 -13.99
C GLY A 167 1.22 -5.93 -14.80
N ASN A 168 2.11 -6.89 -14.95
CA ASN A 168 3.35 -6.83 -15.74
C ASN A 168 4.40 -5.83 -15.23
N ILE A 169 4.20 -5.22 -14.05
CA ILE A 169 5.06 -4.16 -13.52
C ILE A 169 6.04 -4.60 -12.44
N VAL A 170 5.97 -5.85 -11.97
CA VAL A 170 6.90 -6.38 -10.96
C VAL A 170 7.84 -7.40 -11.61
N PRO A 171 9.16 -7.21 -11.57
CA PRO A 171 10.11 -8.14 -12.18
C PRO A 171 10.27 -9.44 -11.37
N GLY A 172 10.92 -10.43 -12.00
CA GLY A 172 11.30 -11.68 -11.36
C GLY A 172 10.20 -12.75 -11.34
N TYR A 173 10.53 -13.93 -10.80
CA TYR A 173 9.64 -15.09 -10.80
C TYR A 173 8.33 -14.81 -10.06
N ILE A 174 8.42 -14.26 -8.85
CA ILE A 174 7.25 -13.93 -8.03
C ILE A 174 6.43 -12.82 -8.67
N GLY A 175 7.06 -11.78 -9.21
CA GLY A 175 6.34 -10.73 -9.96
C GLY A 175 5.51 -11.31 -11.11
N LYS A 176 6.09 -12.25 -11.86
CA LYS A 176 5.36 -13.00 -12.90
C LYS A 176 4.18 -13.79 -12.36
N GLN A 177 4.31 -14.41 -11.19
CA GLN A 177 3.22 -15.16 -10.54
C GLN A 177 2.11 -14.28 -9.97
N PHE A 178 2.24 -12.95 -9.94
CA PHE A 178 1.21 -12.03 -9.42
C PHE A 178 0.62 -11.07 -10.46
N GLY A 179 1.27 -10.94 -11.62
CA GLY A 179 0.84 -10.00 -12.65
C GLY A 179 1.35 -10.31 -14.05
N GLY A 180 1.94 -11.47 -14.33
CA GLY A 180 2.43 -11.82 -15.66
C GLY A 180 3.83 -11.32 -16.00
N ASP A 181 4.27 -11.63 -17.23
CA ASP A 181 5.62 -11.33 -17.70
C ASP A 181 5.94 -9.83 -17.60
N TYR A 182 7.12 -9.51 -17.06
CA TYR A 182 7.55 -8.14 -16.83
C TYR A 182 7.64 -7.34 -18.14
N GLN A 183 7.07 -6.13 -18.14
CA GLN A 183 7.09 -5.20 -19.27
C GLN A 183 7.67 -3.85 -18.83
N GLU A 184 8.92 -3.60 -19.20
CA GLU A 184 9.64 -2.35 -18.87
C GLU A 184 8.91 -1.10 -19.38
N GLY A 185 8.37 -1.15 -20.61
CA GLY A 185 7.60 -0.05 -21.18
C GLY A 185 6.34 0.31 -20.39
N MET A 186 5.73 -0.65 -19.67
CA MET A 186 4.60 -0.37 -18.77
C MET A 186 5.04 0.44 -17.54
N VAL A 187 6.19 0.08 -16.97
CA VAL A 187 6.80 0.79 -15.83
C VAL A 187 7.17 2.22 -16.23
N ASP A 188 7.81 2.38 -17.39
CA ASP A 188 8.18 3.70 -17.92
C ASP A 188 6.96 4.59 -18.16
N TRP A 189 5.91 4.02 -18.74
CA TRP A 189 4.68 4.74 -19.00
C TRP A 189 3.98 5.16 -17.71
N LEU A 190 3.85 4.25 -16.74
CA LEU A 190 3.30 4.59 -15.43
C LEU A 190 4.13 5.65 -14.73
N GLY A 191 5.47 5.52 -14.72
CA GLY A 191 6.36 6.52 -14.16
C GLY A 191 6.16 7.89 -14.78
N GLN A 192 5.94 7.96 -16.10
CA GLN A 192 5.58 9.18 -16.80
C GLN A 192 4.21 9.74 -16.35
N GLN A 193 3.16 8.90 -16.28
CA GLN A 193 1.82 9.35 -15.88
C GLN A 193 1.79 9.85 -14.43
N PHE A 194 2.43 9.12 -13.51
CA PHE A 194 2.52 9.52 -12.11
C PHE A 194 3.34 10.81 -11.94
N SER A 195 4.44 10.97 -12.67
CA SER A 195 5.20 12.23 -12.64
C SER A 195 4.35 13.40 -13.15
N LYS A 196 3.60 13.22 -14.24
CA LYS A 196 2.68 14.25 -14.76
C LYS A 196 1.61 14.65 -13.76
N VAL A 197 0.95 13.68 -13.12
CA VAL A 197 -0.12 14.01 -12.16
C VAL A 197 0.43 14.67 -10.89
N ILE A 198 1.63 14.30 -10.45
CA ILE A 198 2.30 14.94 -9.31
C ILE A 198 2.62 16.41 -9.64
N LEU A 199 3.23 16.68 -10.80
CA LEU A 199 3.55 18.04 -11.23
C LEU A 199 2.28 18.89 -11.44
N ALA A 200 1.25 18.31 -12.06
CA ALA A 200 -0.02 19.00 -12.25
C ALA A 200 -0.74 19.34 -10.92
N ALA A 201 -0.59 18.50 -9.89
CA ALA A 201 -1.12 18.82 -8.56
C ALA A 201 -0.34 19.96 -7.90
N LEU A 202 0.98 20.03 -8.09
CA LEU A 202 1.80 21.14 -7.62
C LEU A 202 1.46 22.45 -8.32
N ASP A 203 1.26 22.41 -9.64
CA ASP A 203 0.89 23.58 -10.44
C ASP A 203 -0.52 24.12 -10.10
N ASP A 204 -1.38 23.31 -9.49
CA ASP A 204 -2.73 23.68 -9.07
C ASP A 204 -2.82 24.15 -7.61
N LEU A 205 -1.69 24.33 -6.89
CA LEU A 205 -1.70 24.82 -5.51
C LEU A 205 -2.40 26.17 -5.39
N LYS A 206 -3.43 26.23 -4.52
CA LYS A 206 -4.18 27.45 -4.22
C LYS A 206 -4.53 27.52 -2.73
N PRO A 207 -4.70 28.73 -2.15
CA PRO A 207 -5.19 28.90 -0.79
C PRO A 207 -6.45 28.07 -0.53
N SER A 208 -6.47 27.34 0.58
CA SER A 208 -7.43 26.27 0.79
C SER A 208 -7.84 26.13 2.26
N LYS A 209 -8.85 25.31 2.50
CA LYS A 209 -9.26 24.85 3.83
C LYS A 209 -9.30 23.34 3.88
N MET A 210 -9.09 22.76 5.05
CA MET A 210 -9.19 21.32 5.26
C MET A 210 -10.01 20.96 6.49
N GLY A 211 -10.56 19.76 6.48
CA GLY A 211 -11.11 19.14 7.67
C GLY A 211 -11.14 17.64 7.50
N TYR A 212 -11.39 16.93 8.59
CA TYR A 212 -11.47 15.48 8.60
C TYR A 212 -12.66 15.01 9.42
N GLY A 213 -13.10 13.78 9.17
CA GLY A 213 -14.14 13.13 9.93
C GLY A 213 -14.23 11.66 9.55
N HIS A 214 -14.96 10.88 10.33
CA HIS A 214 -15.10 9.45 10.10
C HIS A 214 -16.48 8.95 10.51
N THR A 215 -16.81 7.74 10.07
CA THR A 215 -17.98 6.98 10.54
C THR A 215 -17.70 5.49 10.45
N LYS A 216 -18.41 4.69 11.26
CA LYS A 216 -18.34 3.22 11.16
C LYS A 216 -19.27 2.69 10.06
N ILE A 217 -18.79 1.71 9.29
CA ILE A 217 -19.48 1.02 8.20
C ILE A 217 -19.28 -0.51 8.35
N PRO A 218 -19.76 -1.13 9.46
CA PRO A 218 -19.54 -2.55 9.75
C PRO A 218 -20.21 -3.48 8.73
N GLN A 219 -21.23 -3.01 8.01
CA GLN A 219 -21.96 -3.79 7.03
C GLN A 219 -21.19 -4.03 5.73
N LEU A 220 -20.09 -3.31 5.48
CA LEU A 220 -19.30 -3.44 4.25
C LEU A 220 -17.97 -4.19 4.39
N ILE A 221 -17.64 -4.65 5.60
CA ILE A 221 -16.34 -5.24 5.90
C ILE A 221 -16.44 -6.49 6.78
N ARG A 222 -15.53 -7.44 6.61
CA ARG A 222 -15.36 -8.62 7.47
C ARG A 222 -13.88 -8.93 7.69
N ASN A 223 -13.55 -9.52 8.83
CA ASN A 223 -12.24 -10.12 9.06
C ASN A 223 -12.19 -11.48 8.33
N ARG A 224 -11.12 -11.72 7.56
CA ARG A 224 -10.98 -12.92 6.73
C ARG A 224 -9.96 -13.93 7.26
N ILE A 225 -9.19 -13.57 8.29
CA ILE A 225 -8.21 -14.46 8.93
C ILE A 225 -8.92 -15.40 9.92
N ILE A 226 -9.74 -14.85 10.82
CA ILE A 226 -10.45 -15.61 11.86
C ILE A 226 -11.99 -15.45 11.80
N GLY A 227 -12.49 -14.93 10.69
CA GLY A 227 -13.93 -14.80 10.44
C GLY A 227 -14.63 -13.86 11.43
N GLU A 228 -15.84 -14.23 11.85
CA GLU A 228 -16.71 -13.39 12.68
C GLU A 228 -16.17 -13.10 14.09
N THR A 229 -15.22 -13.90 14.57
CA THR A 229 -14.57 -13.69 15.88
C THR A 229 -13.47 -12.62 15.84
N GLY A 230 -13.07 -12.19 14.65
CA GLY A 230 -12.04 -11.18 14.45
C GLY A 230 -12.56 -9.76 14.68
N ARG A 231 -11.68 -8.91 15.21
CA ARG A 231 -11.99 -7.48 15.36
C ARG A 231 -12.09 -6.83 13.98
N LEU A 232 -12.98 -5.85 13.86
CA LEU A 232 -13.26 -5.14 12.60
C LEU A 232 -12.76 -3.71 12.66
N HIS A 233 -11.89 -3.34 11.73
CA HIS A 233 -11.57 -1.93 11.47
C HIS A 233 -12.56 -1.38 10.45
N ASP A 234 -13.74 -1.02 10.94
CA ASP A 234 -14.90 -0.64 10.12
C ASP A 234 -15.03 0.87 9.89
N GLN A 235 -14.01 1.64 10.25
CA GLN A 235 -13.99 3.08 10.08
C GLN A 235 -13.78 3.47 8.61
N LEU A 236 -14.69 4.28 8.08
CA LEU A 236 -14.50 5.07 6.86
C LEU A 236 -14.02 6.46 7.28
N ASP A 237 -12.79 6.78 6.91
CA ASP A 237 -12.20 8.09 7.13
C ASP A 237 -12.32 8.97 5.89
N VAL A 238 -12.55 10.26 6.12
CA VAL A 238 -12.74 11.26 5.09
C VAL A 238 -11.90 12.49 5.40
N VAL A 239 -11.05 12.88 4.46
CA VAL A 239 -10.38 14.18 4.46
C VAL A 239 -11.01 15.05 3.39
N ARG A 240 -11.56 16.19 3.80
CA ARG A 240 -12.17 17.21 2.93
C ARG A 240 -11.19 18.35 2.73
N LEU A 241 -11.00 18.76 1.49
CA LEU A 241 -10.07 19.82 1.08
C LEU A 241 -10.79 20.75 0.11
N GLU A 242 -10.76 22.05 0.35
CA GLU A 242 -11.46 23.03 -0.50
C GLU A 242 -10.57 24.21 -0.83
N GLN A 243 -10.28 24.40 -2.12
CA GLN A 243 -9.66 25.62 -2.62
C GLN A 243 -10.63 26.80 -2.48
N ILE A 244 -10.14 27.95 -2.02
CA ILE A 244 -10.93 29.17 -1.94
C ILE A 244 -11.28 29.62 -3.36
N GLY A 245 -12.55 29.56 -3.73
CA GLY A 245 -13.04 29.89 -5.08
C GLY A 245 -12.64 28.86 -6.15
N GLY A 246 -12.18 27.68 -5.76
CA GLY A 246 -11.68 26.65 -6.67
C GLY A 246 -12.31 25.28 -6.46
N LYS A 247 -11.52 24.24 -6.70
CA LYS A 247 -11.95 22.84 -6.63
C LYS A 247 -12.21 22.38 -5.20
N LYS A 248 -13.16 21.45 -5.06
CA LYS A 248 -13.43 20.69 -3.84
C LYS A 248 -12.95 19.25 -4.01
N GLY A 249 -12.09 18.83 -3.09
CA GLY A 249 -11.51 17.50 -3.03
C GLY A 249 -11.96 16.70 -1.82
N ILE A 250 -12.11 15.39 -2.02
CA ILE A 250 -12.34 14.41 -0.96
C ILE A 250 -11.34 13.27 -1.10
N ILE A 251 -10.78 12.86 0.03
CA ILE A 251 -10.00 11.62 0.14
C ILE A 251 -10.76 10.66 1.07
N GLY A 252 -11.07 9.47 0.56
CA GLY A 252 -11.63 8.37 1.37
C GLY A 252 -10.57 7.32 1.71
N ILE A 253 -10.63 6.81 2.95
CA ILE A 253 -9.81 5.69 3.40
C ILE A 253 -10.73 4.65 4.02
N PHE A 254 -10.65 3.40 3.56
CA PHE A 254 -11.46 2.31 4.10
C PHE A 254 -10.69 0.99 4.13
N GLY A 255 -10.93 0.20 5.17
CA GLY A 255 -10.17 -1.03 5.47
C GLY A 255 -10.61 -2.28 4.70
N ALA A 256 -11.56 -2.22 3.78
CA ALA A 256 -12.02 -3.41 3.05
C ALA A 256 -11.17 -3.68 1.80
N HIS A 257 -10.64 -4.91 1.63
CA HIS A 257 -9.96 -5.29 0.38
C HIS A 257 -10.84 -5.08 -0.86
N ALA A 258 -10.28 -4.50 -1.93
CA ALA A 258 -10.95 -4.28 -3.21
C ALA A 258 -10.90 -5.54 -4.11
N THR A 259 -11.58 -6.58 -3.62
CA THR A 259 -11.72 -7.92 -4.22
C THR A 259 -13.18 -8.26 -4.46
N SER A 260 -14.01 -7.28 -4.84
CA SER A 260 -15.39 -7.54 -5.26
C SER A 260 -15.42 -8.17 -6.64
N ILE A 261 -14.44 -7.78 -7.46
CA ILE A 261 -14.04 -8.44 -8.69
C ILE A 261 -13.09 -9.58 -8.34
N SER A 262 -13.38 -10.75 -8.90
CA SER A 262 -12.50 -11.92 -8.83
C SER A 262 -12.29 -12.48 -10.23
N THR A 263 -11.99 -13.77 -10.35
CA THR A 263 -11.73 -14.46 -11.62
C THR A 263 -12.90 -14.42 -12.63
N TRP A 264 -14.08 -13.90 -12.28
CA TRP A 264 -15.21 -13.78 -13.20
C TRP A 264 -15.10 -12.60 -14.19
N ASN A 265 -14.13 -11.70 -14.01
CA ASN A 265 -13.93 -10.52 -14.85
C ASN A 265 -12.52 -10.49 -15.44
N SER A 266 -12.42 -10.14 -16.71
CA SER A 266 -11.16 -9.98 -17.44
C SER A 266 -10.98 -8.57 -18.02
N GLU A 267 -11.74 -7.59 -17.54
CA GLU A 267 -11.64 -6.19 -17.96
C GLU A 267 -11.00 -5.33 -16.86
N PHE A 268 -10.33 -4.24 -17.22
CA PHE A 268 -9.84 -3.29 -16.23
C PHE A 268 -10.98 -2.65 -15.44
N SER A 269 -10.80 -2.50 -14.13
CA SER A 269 -11.76 -1.82 -13.26
C SER A 269 -11.11 -1.37 -11.96
N GLY A 270 -11.54 -0.21 -11.45
CA GLY A 270 -11.16 0.29 -10.14
C GLY A 270 -11.86 -0.40 -8.95
N ASP A 271 -12.69 -1.42 -9.17
CA ASP A 271 -13.54 -2.09 -8.15
C ASP A 271 -14.40 -1.06 -7.38
N TYR A 272 -14.83 -1.38 -6.15
CA TYR A 272 -15.64 -0.49 -5.32
C TYR A 272 -14.94 0.84 -5.01
N PRO A 273 -13.60 0.94 -4.86
CA PRO A 273 -12.94 2.25 -4.70
C PRO A 273 -13.06 3.13 -5.94
N GLY A 274 -12.91 2.56 -7.14
CA GLY A 274 -13.12 3.29 -8.40
C GLY A 274 -14.55 3.80 -8.53
N ALA A 275 -15.53 2.93 -8.26
CA ALA A 275 -16.94 3.29 -8.24
C ALA A 275 -17.27 4.34 -7.16
N TYR A 276 -16.68 4.26 -5.96
CA TYR A 276 -16.80 5.25 -4.89
C TYR A 276 -16.32 6.64 -5.35
N GLN A 277 -15.15 6.68 -5.99
CA GLN A 277 -14.58 7.93 -6.48
C GLN A 277 -15.48 8.55 -7.56
N ARG A 278 -15.98 7.75 -8.51
CA ARG A 278 -16.94 8.21 -9.54
C ARG A 278 -18.26 8.70 -8.93
N ALA A 279 -18.79 8.00 -7.94
CA ALA A 279 -20.02 8.38 -7.26
C ALA A 279 -19.89 9.74 -6.55
N LEU A 280 -18.73 10.06 -5.98
CA LEU A 280 -18.48 11.39 -5.41
C LEU A 280 -18.37 12.48 -6.48
N LEU A 281 -17.71 12.22 -7.61
CA LEU A 281 -17.69 13.17 -8.73
C LEU A 281 -19.11 13.48 -9.22
N GLN A 282 -19.98 12.47 -9.35
CA GLN A 282 -21.39 12.64 -9.70
C GLN A 282 -22.18 13.45 -8.66
N LYS A 283 -21.74 13.46 -7.40
CA LYS A 283 -22.34 14.27 -6.31
C LYS A 283 -21.81 15.71 -6.27
N GLY A 284 -20.99 16.12 -7.23
CA GLY A 284 -20.52 17.50 -7.38
C GLY A 284 -19.19 17.80 -6.71
N TRP A 285 -18.39 16.78 -6.39
CA TRP A 285 -16.98 16.95 -6.04
C TRP A 285 -16.12 17.07 -7.30
N ASP A 286 -15.09 17.91 -7.27
CA ASP A 286 -14.19 18.11 -8.43
C ASP A 286 -13.03 17.11 -8.42
N HIS A 287 -12.64 16.65 -7.22
CA HIS A 287 -11.60 15.66 -7.02
C HIS A 287 -12.04 14.63 -5.99
N SER A 288 -11.85 13.35 -6.29
CA SER A 288 -12.08 12.26 -5.35
C SER A 288 -10.94 11.26 -5.44
N GLN A 289 -10.27 11.03 -4.32
CA GLN A 289 -9.14 10.12 -4.18
C GLN A 289 -9.46 9.03 -3.15
N PHE A 290 -8.91 7.84 -3.33
CA PHE A 290 -9.05 6.76 -2.36
C PHE A 290 -7.69 6.15 -2.02
N PHE A 291 -7.54 5.77 -0.75
CA PHE A 291 -6.42 4.96 -0.26
C PHE A 291 -6.97 3.72 0.41
N ALA A 292 -6.40 2.56 0.09
CA ALA A 292 -6.63 1.36 0.86
C ALA A 292 -6.08 1.55 2.28
N GLY A 293 -6.96 1.36 3.27
CA GLY A 293 -6.58 1.38 4.68
C GLY A 293 -5.87 0.10 5.09
N THR A 294 -6.16 -0.36 6.31
CA THR A 294 -5.61 -1.60 6.88
C THR A 294 -6.32 -2.87 6.35
N VAL A 295 -6.10 -3.16 5.07
CA VAL A 295 -6.78 -4.23 4.33
C VAL A 295 -6.22 -5.63 4.59
N GLY A 296 -5.08 -5.76 5.29
CA GLY A 296 -4.32 -7.01 5.39
C GLY A 296 -5.10 -8.16 6.02
N SER A 297 -6.02 -7.89 6.96
CA SER A 297 -6.87 -8.92 7.57
C SER A 297 -8.34 -8.81 7.21
N HIS A 298 -8.71 -7.88 6.33
CA HIS A 298 -10.09 -7.51 6.06
C HIS A 298 -10.45 -7.73 4.60
N SER A 299 -11.64 -8.26 4.36
CA SER A 299 -12.26 -8.33 3.04
C SER A 299 -13.54 -7.52 3.01
N ASN A 300 -13.97 -7.10 1.83
CA ASN A 300 -15.29 -6.54 1.67
C ASN A 300 -16.38 -7.61 1.92
N LYS A 301 -17.50 -7.16 2.49
CA LYS A 301 -18.78 -7.85 2.42
C LYS A 301 -19.80 -6.84 1.90
N GLY A 302 -20.82 -7.28 1.19
CA GLY A 302 -21.77 -6.37 0.57
C GLY A 302 -22.85 -7.15 -0.14
N GLU A 303 -24.04 -6.56 -0.22
CA GLU A 303 -25.18 -7.14 -0.92
C GLU A 303 -25.08 -6.93 -2.43
N GLY A 304 -25.74 -7.79 -3.20
CA GLY A 304 -25.71 -7.79 -4.67
C GLY A 304 -24.70 -8.79 -5.25
N LYS A 305 -24.61 -8.82 -6.58
CA LYS A 305 -23.69 -9.70 -7.31
C LYS A 305 -22.83 -8.92 -8.29
N ARG A 306 -21.55 -9.30 -8.44
CA ARG A 306 -20.62 -8.71 -9.43
C ARG A 306 -20.64 -7.18 -9.37
N PHE A 307 -20.84 -6.49 -10.49
CA PHE A 307 -20.89 -5.03 -10.57
C PHE A 307 -22.01 -4.39 -9.74
N GLU A 308 -23.16 -5.05 -9.54
CA GLU A 308 -24.22 -4.51 -8.67
C GLU A 308 -23.73 -4.36 -7.22
N LYS A 309 -22.97 -5.34 -6.73
CA LYS A 309 -22.36 -5.28 -5.39
C LYS A 309 -21.39 -4.11 -5.29
N ILE A 310 -20.55 -3.93 -6.31
CA ILE A 310 -19.56 -2.85 -6.40
C ILE A 310 -20.24 -1.48 -6.32
N GLU A 311 -21.24 -1.27 -7.16
CA GLU A 311 -21.99 -0.01 -7.21
C GLU A 311 -22.74 0.25 -5.90
N ARG A 312 -23.39 -0.77 -5.32
CA ARG A 312 -24.09 -0.60 -4.05
C ARG A 312 -23.16 -0.25 -2.90
N MET A 313 -22.00 -0.92 -2.82
CA MET A 313 -20.96 -0.58 -1.85
C MET A 313 -20.46 0.84 -2.03
N ALA A 314 -20.14 1.23 -3.26
CA ALA A 314 -19.68 2.56 -3.62
C ALA A 314 -20.70 3.65 -3.23
N GLN A 315 -21.99 3.44 -3.51
CA GLN A 315 -23.04 4.40 -3.14
C GLN A 315 -23.17 4.55 -1.62
N ILE A 316 -23.15 3.44 -0.86
CA ILE A 316 -23.20 3.49 0.61
C ILE A 316 -22.02 4.28 1.17
N LEU A 317 -20.81 4.05 0.65
CA LEU A 317 -19.61 4.79 1.05
C LEU A 317 -19.72 6.26 0.65
N ALA A 318 -20.10 6.58 -0.58
CA ALA A 318 -20.21 7.96 -1.07
C ALA A 318 -21.29 8.77 -0.34
N ASP A 319 -22.44 8.18 -0.02
CA ASP A 319 -23.50 8.80 0.77
C ASP A 319 -23.04 9.05 2.22
N SER A 320 -22.27 8.13 2.79
CA SER A 320 -21.71 8.28 4.13
C SER A 320 -20.65 9.38 4.15
N THR A 321 -19.79 9.43 3.14
CA THR A 321 -18.81 10.49 2.93
C THR A 321 -19.48 11.87 2.78
N GLN A 322 -20.56 11.97 2.00
CA GLN A 322 -21.29 13.24 1.87
C GLN A 322 -21.84 13.73 3.22
N ARG A 323 -22.36 12.81 4.04
CA ARG A 323 -22.84 13.14 5.39
C ARG A 323 -21.74 13.58 6.34
N ILE A 324 -20.57 12.95 6.29
CA ILE A 324 -19.39 13.38 7.04
C ILE A 324 -18.97 14.78 6.58
N ALA A 325 -18.75 14.95 5.27
CA ALA A 325 -18.28 16.19 4.67
C ALA A 325 -19.15 17.40 5.04
N LEU A 326 -20.48 17.26 5.07
CA LEU A 326 -21.41 18.33 5.45
C LEU A 326 -21.27 18.80 6.91
N ARG A 327 -20.73 17.96 7.81
CA ARG A 327 -20.58 18.23 9.25
C ARG A 327 -19.16 18.57 9.66
N THR A 328 -18.19 18.28 8.79
CA THR A 328 -16.78 18.52 9.05
C THR A 328 -16.47 20.03 9.04
N PRO A 329 -15.99 20.60 10.16
CA PRO A 329 -15.47 21.97 10.17
C PRO A 329 -14.21 22.07 9.31
N LEU A 330 -13.95 23.25 8.76
CA LEU A 330 -12.83 23.49 7.85
C LEU A 330 -11.92 24.60 8.36
N ASP A 331 -10.63 24.30 8.47
CA ASP A 331 -9.58 25.21 8.90
C ASP A 331 -8.71 25.64 7.71
N SER A 332 -8.38 26.94 7.63
CA SER A 332 -7.40 27.47 6.66
C SER A 332 -5.98 27.55 7.21
N LEU A 333 -5.83 27.58 8.54
CA LEU A 333 -4.53 27.51 9.21
C LEU A 333 -4.30 26.07 9.65
N VAL A 334 -3.18 25.50 9.22
CA VAL A 334 -2.86 24.11 9.48
C VAL A 334 -1.51 24.01 10.17
N THR A 335 -1.46 23.28 11.29
CA THR A 335 -0.21 22.79 11.88
C THR A 335 0.18 21.50 11.17
N SER A 336 1.34 21.51 10.53
CA SER A 336 1.87 20.39 9.75
C SER A 336 3.24 19.95 10.27
N ALA A 337 3.46 18.64 10.24
CA ALA A 337 4.77 18.04 10.40
C ALA A 337 4.78 16.69 9.70
N ARG A 338 5.92 16.32 9.12
CA ARG A 338 6.08 15.09 8.35
C ARG A 338 7.31 14.34 8.81
N ILE A 339 7.15 13.03 8.96
CA ILE A 339 8.24 12.11 9.24
C ILE A 339 8.35 11.11 8.10
N SER A 340 9.57 10.87 7.65
CA SER A 340 9.90 9.75 6.76
C SER A 340 11.05 8.96 7.38
N LEU A 341 10.74 7.77 7.88
CA LEU A 341 11.68 6.89 8.54
C LEU A 341 12.14 5.81 7.55
N PRO A 342 13.42 5.79 7.13
CA PRO A 342 13.98 4.68 6.40
C PRO A 342 13.95 3.42 7.27
N LEU A 343 13.06 2.50 6.93
CA LEU A 343 12.80 1.28 7.68
C LEU A 343 13.89 0.24 7.41
N GLU A 344 14.56 -0.24 8.45
CA GLU A 344 15.34 -1.46 8.36
C GLU A 344 14.48 -2.67 8.73
N ILE A 345 14.52 -3.71 7.89
CA ILE A 345 13.64 -4.87 7.97
C ILE A 345 14.40 -6.13 8.38
N PRO A 346 13.74 -7.11 9.01
CA PRO A 346 14.33 -8.42 9.28
C PRO A 346 14.82 -9.09 7.99
N LYS A 347 15.70 -10.09 8.12
CA LYS A 347 16.03 -10.97 7.00
C LYS A 347 14.74 -11.60 6.48
N ILE A 348 14.63 -11.72 5.16
CA ILE A 348 13.45 -12.35 4.56
C ILE A 348 13.27 -13.75 5.14
N GLN A 349 12.05 -14.03 5.57
CA GLN A 349 11.58 -15.28 6.15
C GLN A 349 10.50 -15.99 5.30
N ALA A 350 10.32 -15.55 4.06
CA ALA A 350 9.35 -16.09 3.12
C ALA A 350 9.67 -17.53 2.66
N ILE A 351 8.67 -18.17 2.05
CA ILE A 351 8.72 -19.57 1.56
C ILE A 351 8.92 -20.54 2.74
N LYS A 352 7.82 -20.74 3.50
CA LYS A 352 7.76 -21.72 4.59
C LYS A 352 7.83 -23.14 4.03
N ILE A 353 8.65 -23.97 4.66
CA ILE A 353 8.79 -25.41 4.36
C ILE A 353 8.03 -26.22 5.43
N ALA A 354 8.05 -25.74 6.67
CA ALA A 354 7.27 -26.24 7.81
C ALA A 354 7.07 -25.08 8.80
N ASP A 355 6.28 -25.29 9.86
CA ASP A 355 6.00 -24.24 10.86
C ASP A 355 7.26 -23.63 11.50
N SER A 356 8.37 -24.37 11.57
CA SER A 356 9.63 -23.89 12.15
C SER A 356 10.74 -23.65 11.12
N TYR A 357 10.50 -23.92 9.85
CA TYR A 357 11.53 -23.93 8.81
C TYR A 357 11.10 -23.20 7.55
N ARG A 358 12.07 -22.52 6.94
CA ARG A 358 11.89 -21.67 5.77
C ARG A 358 13.07 -21.80 4.83
N LEU A 359 12.90 -21.31 3.62
CA LEU A 359 14.02 -21.16 2.70
C LEU A 359 15.06 -20.19 3.29
N ALA A 360 16.34 -20.52 3.14
CA ALA A 360 17.43 -19.66 3.58
C ALA A 360 17.33 -18.27 2.90
N PRO A 361 17.58 -17.15 3.61
CA PRO A 361 17.41 -15.79 3.08
C PRO A 361 18.11 -15.54 1.74
N TRP A 362 19.33 -16.07 1.57
CA TRP A 362 20.11 -15.90 0.34
C TRP A 362 19.42 -16.50 -0.88
N LEU A 363 18.68 -17.60 -0.69
CA LEU A 363 17.96 -18.29 -1.75
C LEU A 363 16.57 -17.67 -1.96
N ALA A 364 15.88 -17.30 -0.88
CA ALA A 364 14.62 -16.55 -0.95
C ALA A 364 14.79 -15.21 -1.70
N ASN A 365 15.88 -14.47 -1.44
CA ASN A 365 16.18 -13.22 -2.13
C ASN A 365 16.39 -13.37 -3.66
N LYS A 366 16.75 -14.56 -4.16
CA LYS A 366 16.86 -14.79 -5.61
C LYS A 366 15.51 -14.99 -6.30
N ILE A 367 14.47 -15.36 -5.53
CA ILE A 367 13.15 -15.71 -6.04
C ILE A 367 12.19 -14.53 -5.86
N MET A 368 12.29 -13.87 -4.72
CA MET A 368 11.43 -12.76 -4.32
C MET A 368 11.82 -11.47 -5.04
N PRO A 369 10.88 -10.52 -5.24
CA PRO A 369 11.18 -9.23 -5.87
C PRO A 369 12.26 -8.47 -5.11
N GLU A 370 12.99 -7.58 -5.78
CA GLU A 370 13.96 -6.73 -5.11
C GLU A 370 13.27 -5.72 -4.16
N ARG A 371 13.98 -5.30 -3.11
CA ARG A 371 13.45 -4.51 -1.98
C ARG A 371 14.53 -3.58 -1.44
N LYS A 372 14.88 -2.48 -2.12
CA LYS A 372 16.02 -1.62 -1.73
C LYS A 372 15.65 -0.56 -0.69
N ALA A 373 14.59 0.20 -0.93
CA ALA A 373 14.15 1.31 -0.08
C ALA A 373 12.74 1.11 0.46
N HIS A 374 12.58 1.36 1.76
CA HIS A 374 11.33 1.20 2.51
C HIS A 374 11.16 2.39 3.44
N TYR A 375 9.99 3.03 3.41
CA TYR A 375 9.68 4.12 4.32
C TYR A 375 8.41 3.83 5.11
N LEU A 376 8.50 3.96 6.42
CA LEU A 376 7.35 4.31 7.23
C LEU A 376 7.25 5.83 7.26
N GLN A 377 6.10 6.37 6.88
CA GLN A 377 5.89 7.81 6.87
C GLN A 377 4.68 8.16 7.70
N ALA A 378 4.75 9.31 8.35
CA ALA A 378 3.64 9.88 9.10
C ALA A 378 3.52 11.38 8.82
N LEU A 379 2.30 11.88 8.78
CA LEU A 379 1.98 13.29 8.53
C LEU A 379 0.97 13.77 9.57
N ARG A 380 1.26 14.88 10.24
CA ARG A 380 0.31 15.61 11.06
C ARG A 380 -0.32 16.72 10.23
N LEU A 381 -1.64 16.86 10.33
CA LEU A 381 -2.41 18.00 9.83
C LEU A 381 -3.44 18.39 10.90
N ASN A 382 -3.16 19.44 11.67
CA ASN A 382 -3.92 19.79 12.87
C ASN A 382 -4.01 18.61 13.85
N GLY A 383 -5.23 18.12 14.10
CA GLY A 383 -5.51 16.96 14.95
C GLY A 383 -5.54 15.62 14.21
N LEU A 384 -5.29 15.60 12.90
CA LEU A 384 -5.20 14.37 12.10
C LEU A 384 -3.75 13.87 12.04
N ILE A 385 -3.55 12.59 12.36
CA ILE A 385 -2.28 11.88 12.16
C ILE A 385 -2.47 10.81 11.08
N TRP A 386 -1.81 10.98 9.94
CA TRP A 386 -1.83 10.04 8.84
C TRP A 386 -0.58 9.17 8.88
N HIS A 387 -0.76 7.85 8.99
CA HIS A 387 0.31 6.85 8.84
C HIS A 387 0.23 6.15 7.48
N THR A 388 1.37 5.92 6.84
CA THR A 388 1.44 5.10 5.64
C THR A 388 2.63 4.13 5.69
N SER A 389 2.40 2.91 5.21
CA SER A 389 3.37 1.81 5.32
C SER A 389 3.45 0.99 4.02
N PRO A 390 4.60 0.35 3.72
CA PRO A 390 4.79 -0.46 2.52
C PRO A 390 4.31 -1.91 2.74
N VAL A 391 3.32 -2.14 3.61
CA VAL A 391 2.81 -3.47 3.97
C VAL A 391 1.28 -3.51 3.81
N GLU A 392 0.72 -4.70 3.65
CA GLU A 392 -0.72 -4.91 3.89
C GLU A 392 -0.94 -5.08 5.38
N LEU A 393 -1.30 -3.97 6.05
CA LEU A 393 -1.42 -3.96 7.49
C LEU A 393 -2.77 -4.55 7.91
N SER A 394 -2.77 -5.45 8.89
CA SER A 394 -4.00 -5.93 9.51
C SER A 394 -4.80 -4.79 10.12
N GLY A 395 -6.11 -4.81 9.95
CA GLY A 395 -6.96 -3.83 10.62
C GLY A 395 -7.09 -4.04 12.11
N GLU A 396 -6.68 -5.17 12.68
CA GLU A 396 -6.62 -5.28 14.15
C GLU A 396 -5.63 -4.24 14.73
N PHE A 397 -4.49 -4.04 14.08
CA PHE A 397 -3.54 -2.98 14.43
C PHE A 397 -4.12 -1.58 14.19
N GLY A 398 -4.91 -1.43 13.12
CA GLY A 398 -5.59 -0.16 12.83
C GLY A 398 -6.52 0.30 13.95
N ILE A 399 -7.26 -0.63 14.55
CA ILE A 399 -8.16 -0.34 15.68
C ILE A 399 -7.36 0.12 16.89
N ASP A 400 -6.25 -0.55 17.21
CA ASP A 400 -5.43 -0.23 18.38
C ASP A 400 -4.83 1.18 18.26
N MET A 401 -4.32 1.52 17.08
CA MET A 401 -3.80 2.86 16.79
C MET A 401 -4.89 3.94 16.90
N ASN A 402 -6.04 3.71 16.25
CA ASN A 402 -7.14 4.67 16.28
C ASN A 402 -7.62 4.94 17.71
N ASN A 403 -7.79 3.88 18.51
CA ASN A 403 -8.19 4.02 19.91
C ASN A 403 -7.15 4.79 20.74
N ALA A 404 -5.85 4.50 20.54
CA ALA A 404 -4.78 5.15 21.27
C ALA A 404 -4.72 6.66 20.97
N LEU A 405 -4.82 7.03 19.69
CA LEU A 405 -4.81 8.43 19.25
C LEU A 405 -6.10 9.17 19.58
N GLU A 406 -7.26 8.51 19.51
CA GLU A 406 -8.54 9.10 19.95
C GLU A 406 -8.51 9.43 21.44
N ASN A 407 -7.98 8.53 22.28
CA ASN A 407 -7.78 8.78 23.71
C ASN A 407 -6.80 9.94 23.98
N ALA A 408 -5.92 10.24 23.02
CA ALA A 408 -5.00 11.35 23.06
C ALA A 408 -5.58 12.68 22.54
N GLY A 409 -6.81 12.68 22.04
CA GLY A 409 -7.44 13.85 21.41
C GLY A 409 -7.06 14.05 19.94
N TYR A 410 -6.50 13.04 19.28
CA TYR A 410 -6.17 13.05 17.86
C TYR A 410 -7.08 12.11 17.07
N SER A 411 -7.27 12.37 15.80
CA SER A 411 -7.81 11.39 14.85
C SER A 411 -6.68 10.80 14.03
N SER A 412 -6.87 9.59 13.53
CA SER A 412 -5.85 8.92 12.73
C SER A 412 -6.41 8.23 11.52
N VAL A 413 -5.59 8.19 10.47
CA VAL A 413 -5.81 7.39 9.27
C VAL A 413 -4.57 6.56 9.01
N ILE A 414 -4.77 5.33 8.56
CA ILE A 414 -3.69 4.36 8.38
C ILE A 414 -3.86 3.74 7.00
N THR A 415 -2.87 3.97 6.14
CA THR A 415 -2.88 3.51 4.76
C THR A 415 -1.75 2.52 4.48
N SER A 416 -2.00 1.65 3.50
CA SER A 416 -1.05 0.68 2.99
C SER A 416 -0.49 1.10 1.62
N PHE A 417 0.49 0.35 1.12
CA PHE A 417 1.05 0.47 -0.24
C PHE A 417 1.89 1.73 -0.49
N ASN A 418 2.72 2.11 0.49
CA ASN A 418 3.58 3.30 0.41
C ASN A 418 4.81 3.17 -0.52
N GLY A 419 4.58 2.98 -1.82
CA GLY A 419 5.61 3.06 -2.84
C GLY A 419 6.66 1.95 -2.76
N GLN A 420 6.25 0.81 -2.21
CA GLN A 420 6.99 -0.44 -2.05
C GLN A 420 6.03 -1.49 -1.46
N TYR A 421 6.41 -2.76 -1.52
CA TYR A 421 5.61 -3.86 -0.97
C TYR A 421 6.45 -4.90 -0.22
N LEU A 422 6.14 -5.10 1.05
CA LEU A 422 6.80 -6.03 1.97
C LEU A 422 5.89 -7.19 2.40
N GLY A 423 4.82 -7.46 1.64
CA GLY A 423 3.86 -8.50 1.99
C GLY A 423 2.92 -8.07 3.12
N TYR A 424 2.41 -9.05 3.85
CA TYR A 424 1.40 -8.86 4.87
C TYR A 424 2.03 -8.70 6.25
N SER A 425 1.49 -7.76 7.03
CA SER A 425 1.84 -7.56 8.44
C SER A 425 0.57 -7.70 9.29
N VAL A 426 0.43 -8.87 9.89
CA VAL A 426 -0.70 -9.25 10.74
C VAL A 426 -0.19 -9.57 12.15
N PRO A 427 -1.05 -9.58 13.18
CA PRO A 427 -0.64 -9.95 14.53
C PRO A 427 0.10 -11.29 14.56
N GLY A 428 1.24 -11.35 15.25
CA GLY A 428 2.10 -12.52 15.33
C GLY A 428 1.40 -13.77 15.86
N LYS A 429 0.35 -13.57 16.69
CA LYS A 429 -0.55 -14.65 17.15
C LYS A 429 -1.20 -15.44 16.00
N TYR A 430 -1.30 -14.88 14.79
CA TYR A 430 -1.85 -15.56 13.61
C TYR A 430 -0.79 -16.18 12.71
N TYR A 431 0.51 -15.95 12.96
CA TYR A 431 1.59 -16.30 12.02
C TYR A 431 1.60 -17.78 11.60
N TYR A 432 1.18 -18.68 12.50
CA TYR A 432 1.13 -20.13 12.26
C TYR A 432 -0.21 -20.64 11.74
N TYR A 433 -1.18 -19.76 11.47
CA TYR A 433 -2.41 -20.17 10.82
C TYR A 433 -2.14 -20.44 9.34
N ASP A 434 -2.83 -21.41 8.76
CA ASP A 434 -2.74 -21.72 7.33
C ASP A 434 -3.69 -20.82 6.54
N THR A 435 -3.37 -19.52 6.52
CA THR A 435 -4.10 -18.50 5.74
C THR A 435 -3.18 -17.89 4.70
N TYR A 436 -3.75 -17.30 3.65
CA TYR A 436 -2.99 -16.66 2.58
C TYR A 436 -2.00 -15.61 3.12
N GLU A 437 -2.48 -14.79 4.06
CA GLU A 437 -1.74 -13.71 4.70
C GLU A 437 -0.51 -14.19 5.46
N THR A 438 -0.68 -15.27 6.23
CA THR A 438 0.32 -15.73 7.21
C THR A 438 1.22 -16.80 6.61
N ALA A 439 0.70 -17.72 5.80
CA ALA A 439 1.43 -18.83 5.22
C ALA A 439 2.23 -18.41 3.98
N LEU A 440 1.61 -17.65 3.07
CA LEU A 440 2.22 -17.27 1.79
C LEU A 440 2.84 -15.87 1.83
N MET A 441 2.15 -14.91 2.46
CA MET A 441 2.50 -13.49 2.34
C MET A 441 3.18 -12.87 3.57
N GLY A 442 3.34 -13.63 4.66
CA GLY A 442 4.01 -13.20 5.90
C GLY A 442 5.53 -13.33 5.78
N TRP A 443 6.15 -12.42 5.02
CA TRP A 443 7.52 -12.59 4.53
C TRP A 443 8.62 -12.34 5.55
N PHE A 444 8.35 -11.74 6.70
CA PHE A 444 9.41 -11.27 7.62
C PHE A 444 9.32 -11.85 9.04
N GLY A 445 8.55 -12.92 9.20
CA GLY A 445 8.43 -13.64 10.47
C GLY A 445 7.29 -13.16 11.35
N PRO A 446 7.14 -13.77 12.54
CA PRO A 446 6.00 -13.55 13.42
C PRO A 446 5.97 -12.17 14.09
N SER A 447 7.12 -11.48 14.21
CA SER A 447 7.24 -10.20 14.91
C SER A 447 7.13 -8.96 14.03
N MET A 448 7.04 -9.12 12.70
CA MET A 448 7.03 -7.99 11.76
C MET A 448 5.84 -7.05 12.02
N GLY A 449 4.66 -7.59 12.33
CA GLY A 449 3.47 -6.79 12.60
C GLY A 449 3.64 -5.88 13.82
N GLU A 450 4.10 -6.46 14.93
CA GLU A 450 4.36 -5.77 16.19
C GLU A 450 5.47 -4.71 16.03
N TYR A 451 6.55 -5.04 15.31
CA TYR A 451 7.62 -4.10 15.01
C TYR A 451 7.14 -2.87 14.24
N ILE A 452 6.38 -3.09 13.15
CA ILE A 452 5.78 -1.98 12.37
C ILE A 452 4.83 -1.16 13.24
N MET A 453 4.07 -1.81 14.11
CA MET A 453 3.11 -1.14 14.99
C MET A 453 3.81 -0.28 16.05
N GLU A 454 4.87 -0.77 16.69
CA GLU A 454 5.68 0.01 17.63
C GLU A 454 6.29 1.25 16.96
N LEU A 455 6.82 1.10 15.75
CA LEU A 455 7.35 2.23 15.00
C LEU A 455 6.26 3.23 14.68
N ASN A 456 5.07 2.79 14.24
CA ASN A 456 3.95 3.71 14.00
C ASN A 456 3.54 4.46 15.28
N TYR A 457 3.48 3.81 16.44
CA TYR A 457 3.23 4.50 17.71
C TYR A 457 4.33 5.52 18.03
N SER A 458 5.58 5.16 17.77
CA SER A 458 6.71 6.05 17.98
C SER A 458 6.64 7.28 17.06
N LEU A 459 6.27 7.10 15.78
CA LEU A 459 6.04 8.19 14.84
C LEU A 459 4.89 9.09 15.31
N ALA A 460 3.79 8.50 15.79
CA ALA A 460 2.66 9.24 16.32
C ALA A 460 3.09 10.10 17.51
N ASN A 461 3.78 9.51 18.49
CA ASN A 461 4.33 10.17 19.67
C ASN A 461 5.32 11.32 19.36
N LEU A 462 5.97 11.32 18.20
CA LEU A 462 6.80 12.44 17.76
C LEU A 462 5.97 13.58 17.17
N LEU A 463 4.88 13.24 16.49
CA LEU A 463 3.98 14.21 15.86
C LEU A 463 2.98 14.80 16.86
N THR A 464 2.62 14.05 17.89
CA THR A 464 1.74 14.45 18.98
C THR A 464 2.61 14.91 20.17
N GLU A 465 2.21 15.94 20.91
CA GLU A 465 2.98 16.40 22.10
C GLU A 465 2.79 15.46 23.32
N SER A 466 2.46 14.19 23.06
CA SER A 466 1.99 13.20 24.01
C SER A 466 2.79 11.91 23.91
N ARG A 467 2.94 11.21 25.03
CA ARG A 467 3.54 9.86 25.10
C ARG A 467 2.41 8.84 25.19
N HIS A 468 2.28 7.98 24.19
CA HIS A 468 1.35 6.85 24.13
C HIS A 468 2.09 5.52 24.22
#